data_AF-A0A1X6ZJY0-F1
#
_entry.id   AF-A0A1X6ZJY0-F1
#
_cell.length_a   1.000
_cell.length_b   1.000
_cell.length_c   1.000
_cell.angle_alpha   90.00
_cell.angle_beta   90.00
_cell.angle_gamma   90.00
#
_symmetry.space_group_name_H-M   'P 1'
#
loop_
_entity.id
_entity.type
_entity.pdbx_description
1 polymer ?
#
loop_
_entity_poly.entity_id
_entity_poly.type
_entity_poly.pdbx_seq_one_letter_code
_entity_poly.pdbx_strand_id
1 'polypeptide(L)'
;MFVDRNLKKDAALVASVPKTTIRRNAVRTAIKRLQALPTPSRWPLAEWRLRKREFDEFRAISRRILVGETPSDGDVLRLQMYAAMIFETIDHAERDEGFAIAAE
;
A
#
# COMPACT_ATOMS: atom_id res chain seq x y z
N MET A 1 -12.01 11.22 7.36
CA MET A 1 -10.97 10.42 8.06
C MET A 1 -9.69 10.62 7.27
N PHE A 2 -8.62 11.22 7.81
CA PHE A 2 -7.45 11.62 7.00
C PHE A 2 -6.75 10.40 6.38
N VAL A 3 -7.14 10.04 5.15
CA VAL A 3 -6.34 9.15 4.33
C VAL A 3 -5.13 9.99 3.91
N ASP A 4 -4.04 9.80 4.63
CA ASP A 4 -2.84 10.63 4.54
C ASP A 4 -2.39 10.72 3.08
N ARG A 5 -2.36 11.91 2.48
CA ARG A 5 -1.97 12.12 1.06
C ARG A 5 -0.58 11.55 0.75
N ASN A 6 0.25 11.40 1.77
CA ASN A 6 1.54 10.73 1.71
C ASN A 6 1.43 9.23 1.45
N LEU A 7 0.39 8.59 1.97
CA LEU A 7 0.15 7.16 1.84
C LEU A 7 -0.15 6.74 0.40
N LYS A 8 -0.95 7.52 -0.31
CA LYS A 8 -1.19 7.34 -1.75
C LYS A 8 0.10 7.42 -2.56
N LYS A 9 0.94 8.42 -2.27
CA LYS A 9 2.25 8.59 -2.92
C LYS A 9 3.20 7.44 -2.60
N ASP A 10 3.22 6.99 -1.35
CA ASP A 10 4.03 5.85 -0.90
C ASP A 10 3.58 4.55 -1.59
N ALA A 11 2.26 4.32 -1.74
CA ALA A 11 1.71 3.19 -2.49
C ALA A 11 2.08 3.24 -3.97
N ALA A 12 1.92 4.41 -4.62
CA ALA A 12 2.30 4.61 -6.02
C ALA A 12 3.80 4.38 -6.26
N LEU A 13 4.65 4.83 -5.32
CA LEU A 13 6.08 4.62 -5.37
C LEU A 13 6.42 3.13 -5.32
N VAL A 14 5.85 2.39 -4.37
CA VAL A 14 6.11 0.95 -4.22
C VAL A 14 5.54 0.14 -5.37
N ALA A 15 4.45 0.57 -6.00
CA ALA A 15 3.89 -0.08 -7.18
C ALA A 15 4.74 0.13 -8.44
N SER A 16 5.33 1.33 -8.60
CA SER A 16 5.97 1.75 -9.87
C SER A 16 7.49 1.63 -9.87
N VAL A 17 8.11 1.37 -8.72
CA VAL A 17 9.56 1.29 -8.55
C VAL A 17 10.16 0.10 -9.33
N PRO A 18 11.26 0.26 -10.08
CA PRO A 18 11.94 -0.87 -10.70
C PRO A 18 12.50 -1.82 -9.64
N LYS A 19 12.43 -3.14 -9.88
CA LYS A 19 12.81 -4.20 -8.92
C LYS A 19 14.20 -4.00 -8.32
N THR A 20 15.15 -3.52 -9.11
CA THR A 20 16.53 -3.21 -8.71
C THR A 20 16.63 -2.13 -7.64
N THR A 21 15.61 -1.29 -7.50
CA THR A 21 15.56 -0.15 -6.58
C THR A 21 14.64 -0.35 -5.38
N ILE A 22 14.03 -1.54 -5.23
CA ILE A 22 13.14 -1.89 -4.11
C ILE A 22 13.81 -1.71 -2.74
N ARG A 23 15.15 -1.81 -2.70
CA ARG A 23 15.97 -1.64 -1.49
C ARG A 23 16.37 -0.20 -1.17
N ARG A 24 16.08 0.75 -2.06
CA ARG A 24 16.40 2.16 -1.80
C ARG A 24 15.67 2.63 -0.56
N ASN A 25 16.34 3.52 0.19
CA ASN A 25 15.84 3.95 1.49
C ASN A 25 14.43 4.56 1.41
N ALA A 26 14.17 5.35 0.36
CA ALA A 26 12.84 5.92 0.09
C ALA A 26 11.74 4.84 -0.05
N VAL A 27 12.03 3.73 -0.72
CA VAL A 27 11.07 2.64 -0.93
C VAL A 27 10.87 1.86 0.36
N ARG A 28 11.94 1.61 1.13
CA ARG A 28 11.84 1.00 2.46
C ARG A 28 11.02 1.86 3.42
N THR A 29 11.18 3.18 3.38
CA THR A 29 10.36 4.12 4.16
C THR A 29 8.89 4.04 3.75
N ALA A 30 8.60 4.04 2.44
CA ALA A 30 7.23 3.88 1.93
C ALA A 30 6.61 2.54 2.36
N ILE A 31 7.33 1.43 2.20
CA ILE A 31 6.90 0.11 2.67
C ILE A 31 6.60 0.12 4.18
N LYS A 32 7.47 0.74 4.99
CA LYS A 32 7.28 0.84 6.44
C LYS A 32 6.00 1.61 6.80
N ARG A 33 5.70 2.70 6.08
CA ARG A 33 4.48 3.49 6.28
C ARG A 33 3.23 2.72 5.87
N LEU A 34 3.27 2.03 4.73
CA LEU A 34 2.16 1.17 4.27
C LEU A 34 1.93 -0.01 5.22
N GLN A 35 2.99 -0.58 5.82
CA GLN A 35 2.88 -1.67 6.79
C GLN A 35 2.18 -1.22 8.09
N ALA A 36 2.34 0.04 8.48
CA ALA A 36 1.77 0.62 9.68
C ALA A 36 0.24 0.84 9.58
N LEU A 37 -0.35 0.65 8.39
CA LEU A 37 -1.79 0.75 8.21
C LEU A 37 -2.53 -0.30 9.03
N PRO A 38 -3.60 0.05 9.78
CA PRO A 38 -4.45 -0.95 10.39
C PRO A 38 -5.00 -1.94 9.36
N THR A 39 -5.21 -3.16 9.83
CA THR A 39 -5.80 -4.25 9.03
C THR A 39 -7.14 -3.78 8.46
N PRO A 40 -7.49 -4.10 7.21
CA PRO A 40 -8.72 -3.62 6.56
C PRO A 40 -10.00 -3.88 7.39
N SER A 41 -10.04 -4.93 8.21
CA SER A 41 -11.17 -5.20 9.14
C SER A 41 -11.39 -4.14 10.24
N ARG A 42 -10.42 -3.26 10.51
CA ARG A 42 -10.50 -2.20 11.54
C ARG A 42 -10.54 -0.79 10.93
N TRP A 43 -10.55 -0.67 9.60
CA TRP A 43 -10.66 0.61 8.90
C TRP A 43 -12.09 0.78 8.37
N PRO A 44 -12.73 1.96 8.50
CA PRO A 44 -14.03 2.27 7.88
C PRO A 44 -14.06 2.19 6.35
N LEU A 45 -12.93 1.91 5.70
CA LEU A 45 -12.87 1.69 4.25
C LEU A 45 -13.30 0.25 3.99
N ALA A 46 -14.60 -0.01 4.12
CA ALA A 46 -15.25 -1.29 3.84
C ALA A 46 -15.01 -1.80 2.40
N GLU A 47 -14.43 -0.95 1.53
CA GLU A 47 -14.17 -1.19 0.12
C GLU A 47 -12.71 -1.48 -0.21
N TRP A 48 -11.86 -1.79 0.78
CA TRP A 48 -10.54 -2.33 0.47
C TRP A 48 -10.71 -3.63 -0.31
N ARG A 49 -10.41 -3.58 -1.62
CA ARG A 49 -10.40 -4.75 -2.53
C ARG A 49 -9.43 -5.84 -2.06
N LEU A 50 -8.52 -5.50 -1.16
CA LEU A 50 -7.57 -6.41 -0.50
C LEU A 50 -8.25 -7.21 0.62
N ARG A 51 -8.34 -8.53 0.44
CA ARG A 51 -8.77 -9.44 1.52
C ARG A 51 -7.72 -9.47 2.63
N LYS A 52 -8.15 -9.86 3.84
CA LYS A 52 -7.26 -10.05 5.01
C LYS A 52 -6.01 -10.87 4.68
N ARG A 53 -6.16 -11.93 3.86
CA ARG A 53 -5.04 -12.80 3.43
C ARG A 53 -4.00 -12.05 2.61
N GLU A 54 -4.43 -11.26 1.63
CA GLU A 54 -3.55 -10.48 0.76
C GLU A 54 -2.79 -9.40 1.54
N PHE A 55 -3.47 -8.78 2.51
CA PHE A 55 -2.85 -7.82 3.41
C PHE A 55 -1.83 -8.45 4.37
N ASP A 56 -2.09 -9.68 4.83
CA ASP A 56 -1.16 -10.45 5.65
C ASP A 56 0.10 -10.84 4.84
N GLU A 57 -0.09 -11.31 3.60
CA GLU A 57 1.00 -11.57 2.65
C GLU A 57 1.82 -10.32 2.36
N PHE A 58 1.16 -9.17 2.09
CA PHE A 58 1.82 -7.88 1.92
C PHE A 58 2.69 -7.53 3.13
N ARG A 59 2.18 -7.68 4.35
CA ARG A 59 2.92 -7.42 5.58
C ARG A 59 4.09 -8.37 5.77
N ALA A 60 3.92 -9.65 5.44
CA ALA A 60 4.97 -10.65 5.54
C ALA A 60 6.13 -10.33 4.59
N ILE A 61 5.84 -10.05 3.31
CA ILE A 61 6.85 -9.66 2.32
C ILE A 61 7.53 -8.35 2.72
N SER A 62 6.74 -7.36 3.13
CA SER A 62 7.26 -6.06 3.62
C SER A 62 8.21 -6.25 4.79
N ARG A 63 7.88 -7.10 5.76
CA ARG A 63 8.73 -7.38 6.91
C ARG A 63 10.06 -7.99 6.48
N ARG A 64 10.05 -8.97 5.58
CA ARG A 64 11.26 -9.62 5.03
C ARG A 64 12.20 -8.60 4.37
N ILE A 65 11.65 -7.68 3.57
CA ILE A 65 12.42 -6.60 2.93
C ILE A 65 12.98 -5.62 3.98
N LEU A 66 12.19 -5.29 5.00
CA LEU A 66 12.60 -4.35 6.04
C LEU A 66 13.70 -4.91 6.96
N VAL A 67 13.71 -6.22 7.23
CA VAL A 67 14.79 -6.89 7.98
C VAL A 67 16.05 -7.10 7.15
N GLY A 68 16.04 -6.74 5.86
CA GLY A 68 17.20 -6.82 4.97
C GLY A 68 17.34 -8.14 4.23
N GLU A 69 16.31 -8.99 4.24
CA GLU A 69 16.30 -10.20 3.44
C GLU A 69 16.20 -9.86 1.95
N THR A 70 16.78 -10.71 1.09
CA THR A 70 16.66 -10.58 -0.36
C THR A 70 15.28 -11.08 -0.78
N PRO A 71 14.32 -10.21 -1.17
CA PRO A 71 13.04 -10.68 -1.67
C PRO A 71 13.26 -11.43 -2.99
N SER A 72 12.51 -12.51 -3.19
CA SER A 72 12.47 -13.18 -4.49
C SER A 72 11.79 -12.29 -5.52
N ASP A 73 12.05 -12.52 -6.80
CA ASP A 73 11.44 -11.73 -7.87
C ASP A 73 9.89 -11.78 -7.84
N GLY A 74 9.34 -12.96 -7.48
CA GLY A 74 7.91 -13.14 -7.23
C GLY A 74 7.37 -12.40 -6.00
N ASP A 75 8.18 -12.23 -4.95
CA ASP A 75 7.80 -11.47 -3.76
C ASP A 75 7.73 -9.96 -4.08
N VAL A 76 8.68 -9.46 -4.89
CA VAL A 76 8.67 -8.07 -5.37
C VAL A 76 7.45 -7.79 -6.24
N LEU A 77 7.12 -8.70 -7.16
CA LEU A 77 5.93 -8.59 -8.01
C LEU A 77 4.64 -8.57 -7.18
N ARG A 78 4.51 -9.47 -6.20
CA ARG A 78 3.36 -9.49 -5.29
C ARG A 78 3.27 -8.22 -4.46
N LEU A 79 4.39 -7.73 -3.93
CA LEU A 79 4.43 -6.48 -3.18
C LEU A 79 3.95 -5.29 -4.03
N GLN A 80 4.42 -5.19 -5.27
CA GLN A 80 3.99 -4.17 -6.23
C GLN A 80 2.51 -4.25 -6.55
N MET A 81 2.00 -5.47 -6.76
CA MET A 81 0.58 -5.73 -7.02
C MET A 81 -0.30 -5.33 -5.83
N TYR A 82 0.11 -5.69 -4.60
CA TYR A 82 -0.58 -5.26 -3.38
C TYR A 82 -0.52 -3.74 -3.20
N ALA A 83 0.62 -3.10 -3.44
CA ALA A 83 0.76 -1.65 -3.37
C ALA A 83 -0.12 -0.93 -4.41
N ALA A 84 -0.26 -1.48 -5.63
CA ALA A 84 -1.16 -0.95 -6.65
C ALA A 84 -2.62 -1.01 -6.20
N MET A 85 -3.05 -2.12 -5.60
CA MET A 85 -4.41 -2.25 -5.05
C MET A 85 -4.66 -1.26 -3.90
N ILE A 86 -3.65 -1.02 -3.04
CA ILE A 86 -3.73 0.00 -1.99
C ILE A 86 -3.89 1.40 -2.62
N PHE A 87 -3.10 1.71 -3.65
CA PHE A 87 -3.17 2.98 -4.36
C PHE A 87 -4.55 3.22 -4.97
N GLU A 88 -5.08 2.25 -5.72
CA GLU A 88 -6.41 2.37 -6.33
C GLU A 88 -7.49 2.54 -5.27
N THR A 89 -7.42 1.78 -4.18
CA THR A 89 -8.39 1.89 -3.08
C THR A 89 -8.39 3.29 -2.46
N ILE A 90 -7.21 3.87 -2.23
CA ILE A 90 -7.10 5.24 -1.71
C ILE A 90 -7.59 6.25 -2.75
N ASP A 91 -7.26 6.07 -4.04
CA ASP A 91 -7.71 6.95 -5.12
C ASP A 91 -9.24 6.96 -5.24
N HIS A 92 -9.87 5.78 -5.19
CA HIS A 92 -11.33 5.66 -5.21
C HIS A 92 -11.98 6.32 -3.98
N ALA A 93 -11.43 6.11 -2.78
CA ALA A 93 -11.94 6.74 -1.56
C ALA A 93 -11.84 8.28 -1.60
N GLU A 94 -10.72 8.84 -2.10
CA GLU A 94 -10.58 10.29 -2.28
C GLU A 94 -11.59 10.86 -3.28
N ARG A 95 -11.92 10.10 -4.34
CA ARG A 95 -12.91 10.53 -5.33
C ARG A 95 -14.32 10.50 -4.77
N ASP A 96 -14.68 9.48 -4.00
CA ASP A 96 -16.00 9.37 -3.38
C ASP A 96 -16.24 10.47 -2.33
N GLU A 97 -15.24 10.76 -1.46
CA GLU A 97 -15.28 11.92 -0.56
C GLU A 97 -15.38 13.24 -1.33
N GLY A 98 -14.68 13.38 -2.46
CA GLY A 98 -14.76 14.56 -3.32
C GLY A 98 -16.13 14.78 -3.97
N PHE A 99 -16.85 13.69 -4.28
CA PHE A 99 -18.22 13.73 -4.79
C PHE A 99 -19.24 14.04 -3.70
N ALA A 100 -19.05 13.53 -2.48
CA ALA A 100 -19.92 13.81 -1.34
C ALA A 100 -19.90 15.31 -0.95
N ILE A 101 -18.74 15.96 -1.01
CA ILE A 101 -18.58 17.38 -0.63
C ILE A 101 -19.04 18.33 -1.75
N ALA A 102 -18.98 17.93 -3.02
CA ALA A 102 -19.40 18.76 -4.15
C ALA A 102 -20.93 18.78 -4.37
N ALA A 103 -21.68 17.99 -3.61
CA ALA A 103 -23.13 17.87 -3.68
C ALA A 103 -23.88 18.57 -2.52
N GLU A 104 -23.16 19.27 -1.63
CA GLU A 104 -23.72 20.14 -0.57
C GLU A 104 -23.78 21.62 -0.98
#